data_AF-A0AAD4N9P0-F1
#
_entry.id   AF-A0AAD4N9P0-F1
#
_cell.length_a   1.000
_cell.length_b   1.000
_cell.length_c   1.000
_cell.angle_alpha   90.00
_cell.angle_beta   90.00
_cell.angle_gamma   90.00
#
_symmetry.space_group_name_H-M   'P 1'
#
loop_
_entity.id
_entity.type
_entity.pdbx_description
1 polymer ?
#
loop_
_entity_poly.entity_id
_entity_poly.type
_entity_poly.pdbx_seq_one_letter_code
_entity_poly.pdbx_strand_id
1 'polypeptide(L)'
;MDVKDKKVRHIDLWSKIDFVLGRKRKSELLNCVVIRGINDDEVCDFVGMTRDRNIDVRFIEYMPFGGNSFAMKKLVSYKEMLTKIGYRYPEVIRLQDSPNSTSKAYMVHGFKGQFSFISSMSEHFCDTCNRLRITADGNLKVCLHGNTEVSLRDKMRTGATDEELLECIRYALSKKKKQHAGVENLISMTNRPMIKIGNLGSVFNPKLFSLSNISLHSRRKFLVPHLLLHCRMSSTYSNTSDPNQTFTPKEESKSELTHLDSMGRAKMVDVSRKSITVRIATAEAIVQFTAPVFNNIFMKSALTPKGDVFSVAKIAGILAAKRTSDLIPLCHQIPLSHVDINFTLNANEKQVIILCQVKTSHTTGVEMEALVAASIASLTIYDMCKAMSHEIIIGPVRLIGKSGGKRDLGHTGVE
;
A
#
# COMPACT_ATOMS: atom_id res chain seq x y z
N MET A 1 -5.58 -23.35 8.53
CA MET A 1 -4.45 -23.06 7.62
C MET A 1 -3.50 -24.23 7.72
N ASP A 2 -3.35 -24.96 6.61
CA ASP A 2 -2.77 -26.30 6.56
C ASP A 2 -1.23 -26.25 6.65
N VAL A 3 -0.64 -27.23 7.34
CA VAL A 3 0.79 -27.27 7.73
C VAL A 3 1.72 -27.38 6.51
N LYS A 4 1.19 -27.84 5.36
CA LYS A 4 1.94 -27.96 4.09
C LYS A 4 2.28 -26.60 3.46
N ASP A 5 1.46 -25.57 3.66
CA ASP A 5 1.67 -24.22 3.11
C ASP A 5 2.72 -23.38 3.86
N LYS A 6 3.19 -23.84 5.03
CA LYS A 6 4.33 -23.21 5.73
C LYS A 6 5.65 -23.59 5.06
N LYS A 7 5.83 -24.85 4.64
CA LYS A 7 7.13 -25.34 4.12
C LYS A 7 7.57 -24.65 2.83
N VAL A 8 6.65 -24.36 1.91
CA VAL A 8 6.97 -23.75 0.60
C VAL A 8 7.45 -22.30 0.73
N ARG A 9 6.91 -21.54 1.68
CA ARG A 9 7.30 -20.12 1.91
C ARG A 9 8.60 -19.95 2.70
N HIS A 10 8.91 -20.88 3.61
CA HIS A 10 10.19 -20.85 4.33
C HIS A 10 11.38 -21.15 3.41
N ILE A 11 11.25 -22.10 2.47
CA ILE A 11 12.32 -22.48 1.54
C ILE A 11 12.77 -21.29 0.66
N ASP A 12 11.83 -20.46 0.20
CA ASP A 12 12.13 -19.27 -0.61
C ASP A 12 12.74 -18.11 0.19
N LEU A 13 12.51 -18.05 1.51
CA LEU A 13 13.19 -17.08 2.38
C LEU A 13 14.64 -17.50 2.62
N TRP A 14 14.89 -18.79 2.85
CA TRP A 14 16.22 -19.31 3.13
C TRP A 14 17.14 -19.27 1.91
N SER A 15 16.62 -19.58 0.73
CA SER A 15 17.38 -19.41 -0.52
C SER A 15 17.82 -17.96 -0.74
N LYS A 16 16.97 -16.99 -0.37
CA LYS A 16 17.30 -15.56 -0.42
C LYS A 16 18.33 -15.17 0.63
N ILE A 17 18.21 -15.66 1.86
CA ILE A 17 19.20 -15.41 2.92
C ILE A 17 20.56 -16.00 2.49
N ASP A 18 20.60 -17.23 2.00
CA ASP A 18 21.83 -17.88 1.55
C ASP A 18 22.47 -17.15 0.36
N PHE A 19 21.65 -16.63 -0.56
CA PHE A 19 22.09 -15.80 -1.66
C PHE A 19 22.73 -14.48 -1.21
N VAL A 20 22.20 -13.83 -0.16
CA VAL A 20 22.78 -12.59 0.38
C VAL A 20 24.04 -12.89 1.20
N LEU A 21 24.05 -13.98 1.97
CA LEU A 21 25.21 -14.43 2.77
C LEU A 21 26.40 -14.83 1.89
N GLY A 22 26.14 -15.38 0.70
CA GLY A 22 27.18 -15.69 -0.30
C GLY A 22 27.94 -14.47 -0.81
N ARG A 23 27.44 -13.24 -0.60
CA ARG A 23 28.02 -11.99 -1.13
C ARG A 23 29.03 -11.30 -0.21
N LYS A 24 29.67 -12.01 0.73
CA LYS A 24 30.71 -11.48 1.67
C LYS A 24 30.37 -10.11 2.26
N ARG A 25 29.10 -9.87 2.62
CA ARG A 25 28.67 -8.66 3.33
C ARG A 25 28.75 -8.88 4.84
N LYS A 26 28.67 -7.78 5.61
CA LYS A 26 28.54 -7.78 7.08
C LYS A 26 27.45 -8.75 7.54
N SER A 27 27.56 -9.20 8.80
CA SER A 27 26.60 -10.11 9.42
C SER A 27 25.15 -9.69 9.17
N GLU A 28 24.32 -10.64 8.75
CA GLU A 28 22.92 -10.39 8.47
C GLU A 28 22.08 -10.44 9.74
N LEU A 29 21.06 -9.57 9.81
CA LEU A 29 20.16 -9.47 10.95
C LEU A 29 18.86 -10.22 10.64
N LEU A 30 18.58 -11.28 11.38
CA LEU A 30 17.31 -12.00 11.30
C LEU A 30 16.44 -11.66 12.51
N ASN A 31 15.29 -11.02 12.31
CA ASN A 31 14.40 -10.67 13.42
C ASN A 31 13.27 -11.71 13.56
N CYS A 32 13.07 -12.24 14.76
CA CYS A 32 12.03 -13.21 15.08
C CYS A 32 11.21 -12.72 16.28
N VAL A 33 9.92 -12.46 16.09
CA VAL A 33 9.00 -12.19 17.20
C VAL A 33 8.57 -13.53 17.80
N VAL A 34 8.83 -13.74 19.09
CA VAL A 34 8.57 -15.01 19.76
C VAL A 34 7.22 -14.96 20.49
N ILE A 35 6.35 -15.92 20.18
CA ILE A 35 5.00 -16.02 20.71
C ILE A 35 4.76 -17.44 21.24
N ARG A 36 4.36 -17.53 22.51
CA ARG A 36 4.10 -18.82 23.17
C ARG A 36 3.02 -19.62 22.45
N GLY A 37 3.27 -20.91 22.26
CA GLY A 37 2.40 -21.85 21.60
C GLY A 37 2.31 -21.63 20.08
N ILE A 38 3.20 -20.83 19.49
CA ILE A 38 3.24 -20.58 18.04
C ILE A 38 4.62 -20.92 17.46
N ASN A 39 5.69 -20.35 18.03
CA ASN A 39 7.06 -20.51 17.52
C ASN A 39 8.13 -20.46 18.64
N ASP A 40 7.73 -20.56 19.91
CA ASP A 40 8.67 -20.55 21.02
C ASP A 40 9.48 -21.85 21.13
N ASP A 41 8.99 -22.93 20.53
CA ASP A 41 9.70 -24.19 20.31
C ASP A 41 10.89 -24.05 19.35
N GLU A 42 10.79 -23.18 18.34
CA GLU A 42 11.82 -22.98 17.31
C GLU A 42 13.04 -22.16 17.79
N VAL A 43 12.99 -21.56 18.99
CA VAL A 43 14.04 -20.64 19.50
C VAL A 43 15.44 -21.27 19.47
N CYS A 44 15.57 -22.53 19.90
CA CYS A 44 16.85 -23.23 19.91
C CYS A 44 17.33 -23.62 18.51
N ASP A 45 16.41 -23.83 17.57
CA ASP A 45 16.74 -24.15 16.19
C ASP A 45 17.34 -22.93 15.50
N PHE A 46 16.73 -21.75 15.71
CA PHE A 46 17.28 -20.49 15.23
C PHE A 46 18.67 -20.18 15.81
N VAL A 47 18.92 -20.46 17.09
CA VAL A 47 20.29 -20.36 17.66
C VAL A 47 21.22 -21.38 16.99
N GLY A 48 20.76 -22.60 16.74
CA GLY A 48 21.54 -23.61 16.02
C GLY A 48 22.01 -23.15 14.64
N MET A 49 21.22 -22.31 13.96
CA MET A 49 21.60 -21.75 12.65
C MET A 49 22.85 -20.86 12.70
N THR A 50 23.14 -20.24 13.84
CA THR A 50 24.31 -19.36 13.98
C THR A 50 25.62 -20.14 14.10
N ARG A 51 25.57 -21.48 14.19
CA ARG A 51 26.75 -22.35 14.23
C ARG A 51 27.67 -22.11 13.04
N ASP A 52 27.14 -22.29 11.84
CA ASP A 52 27.92 -22.25 10.61
C ASP A 52 27.73 -20.93 9.83
N ARG A 53 26.76 -20.11 10.25
CA ARG A 53 26.35 -18.88 9.55
C ARG A 53 26.68 -17.64 10.38
N ASN A 54 27.29 -16.65 9.74
CA ASN A 54 27.59 -15.36 10.38
C ASN A 54 26.34 -14.45 10.36
N ILE A 55 25.35 -14.83 11.15
CA ILE A 55 24.07 -14.11 11.30
C ILE A 55 23.86 -13.70 12.76
N ASP A 56 23.14 -12.60 12.98
CA ASP A 56 22.63 -12.15 14.27
C ASP A 56 21.12 -12.40 14.32
N VAL A 57 20.70 -13.44 15.03
CA VAL A 57 19.28 -13.75 15.24
C VAL A 57 18.75 -12.95 16.42
N ARG A 58 17.81 -12.04 16.15
CA ARG A 58 17.20 -11.15 17.14
C ARG A 58 15.82 -11.66 17.56
N PHE A 59 15.74 -12.19 18.76
CA PHE A 59 14.46 -12.54 19.38
C PHE A 59 13.80 -11.30 19.98
N ILE A 60 12.56 -11.06 19.57
CA ILE A 60 11.77 -9.90 19.98
C ILE A 60 10.60 -10.40 20.81
N GLU A 61 10.44 -9.84 22.01
CA GLU A 61 9.29 -10.13 22.84
C GLU A 61 8.00 -9.67 22.16
N TYR A 62 6.97 -10.51 22.18
CA TYR A 62 5.67 -10.14 21.66
C TYR A 62 5.11 -8.94 22.42
N MET A 63 4.73 -7.89 21.70
CA MET A 63 4.21 -6.63 22.26
C MET A 63 2.76 -6.37 21.86
N PRO A 64 1.98 -5.63 22.68
CA PRO A 64 0.67 -5.15 22.28
C PRO A 64 0.79 -4.08 21.18
N PHE A 65 0.03 -4.26 20.10
CA PHE A 65 -0.15 -3.26 19.05
C PHE A 65 -1.64 -3.13 18.73
N GLY A 66 -2.08 -1.93 18.35
CA GLY A 66 -3.47 -1.69 17.96
C GLY A 66 -3.91 -2.62 16.81
N GLY A 67 -4.72 -3.61 17.12
CA GLY A 67 -5.23 -4.61 16.17
C GLY A 67 -4.52 -5.97 16.18
N ASN A 68 -3.56 -6.23 17.09
CA ASN A 68 -3.07 -7.59 17.33
C ASN A 68 -3.80 -8.25 18.52
N SER A 69 -3.94 -9.57 18.51
CA SER A 69 -4.54 -10.34 19.60
C SER A 69 -3.51 -10.56 20.72
N PHE A 70 -2.97 -9.48 21.27
CA PHE A 70 -2.00 -9.56 22.35
C PHE A 70 -2.64 -10.16 23.60
N ALA A 71 -1.91 -11.06 24.25
CA ALA A 71 -2.30 -11.65 25.52
C ALA A 71 -1.04 -11.92 26.34
N MET A 72 -1.06 -11.56 27.63
CA MET A 72 0.10 -11.77 28.52
C MET A 72 0.56 -13.22 28.58
N LYS A 73 -0.38 -14.19 28.55
CA LYS A 73 -0.06 -15.62 28.49
C LYS A 73 0.74 -16.04 27.24
N LYS A 74 0.74 -15.23 26.19
CA LYS A 74 1.49 -15.47 24.95
C LYS A 74 2.89 -14.86 24.95
N LEU A 75 3.22 -14.03 25.94
CA LEU A 75 4.55 -13.46 26.11
C LEU A 75 5.52 -14.57 26.55
N VAL A 76 6.66 -14.63 25.88
CA VAL A 76 7.84 -15.39 26.32
C VAL A 76 8.90 -14.37 26.66
N SER A 77 9.36 -14.34 27.91
CA SER A 77 10.33 -13.33 28.33
C SER A 77 11.73 -13.65 27.81
N TYR A 78 12.56 -12.63 27.70
CA TYR A 78 13.98 -12.78 27.43
C TYR A 78 14.66 -13.81 28.36
N LYS A 79 14.42 -13.72 29.67
CA LYS A 79 15.02 -14.67 30.64
C LYS A 79 14.58 -16.10 30.38
N GLU A 80 13.30 -16.30 30.08
CA GLU A 80 12.76 -17.61 29.76
C GLU A 80 13.38 -18.19 28.48
N MET A 81 13.48 -17.38 27.42
CA MET A 81 14.16 -17.79 26.19
C MET A 81 15.64 -18.13 26.43
N LEU A 82 16.35 -17.29 27.20
CA LEU A 82 17.76 -17.53 27.54
C LEU A 82 17.94 -18.82 28.34
N THR A 83 17.09 -19.08 29.33
CA THR A 83 17.09 -20.33 30.11
C THR A 83 16.88 -21.54 29.19
N LYS A 84 15.91 -21.47 28.26
CA LYS A 84 15.66 -22.54 27.29
C LYS A 84 16.87 -22.80 26.39
N ILE A 85 17.52 -21.74 25.91
CA ILE A 85 18.74 -21.82 25.10
C ILE A 85 19.88 -22.42 25.91
N GLY A 86 20.07 -22.00 27.16
CA GLY A 86 21.11 -22.50 28.06
C GLY A 86 21.02 -24.01 28.33
N TYR A 87 19.80 -24.57 28.40
CA TYR A 87 19.63 -26.03 28.50
C TYR A 87 20.12 -26.78 27.26
N ARG A 88 19.99 -26.21 26.07
CA ARG A 88 20.42 -26.83 24.81
C ARG A 88 21.88 -26.54 24.46
N TYR A 89 22.34 -25.35 24.81
CA TYR A 89 23.66 -24.81 24.53
C TYR A 89 24.27 -24.25 25.84
N PRO A 90 24.96 -25.08 26.63
CA PRO A 90 25.47 -24.65 27.94
C PRO A 90 26.57 -23.58 27.86
N GLU A 91 27.30 -23.51 26.74
CA GLU A 91 28.41 -22.57 26.53
C GLU A 91 27.97 -21.21 25.98
N VAL A 92 26.83 -20.68 26.45
CA VAL A 92 26.35 -19.35 26.05
C VAL A 92 27.12 -18.25 26.79
N ILE A 93 27.65 -17.30 26.02
CA ILE A 93 28.45 -16.18 26.49
C ILE A 93 27.72 -14.87 26.19
N ARG A 94 27.69 -13.97 27.17
CA ARG A 94 27.18 -12.61 27.03
C ARG A 94 28.23 -11.73 26.33
N LEU A 95 27.87 -11.12 25.21
CA LEU A 95 28.71 -10.15 24.50
C LEU A 95 28.56 -8.73 25.07
N GLN A 96 29.51 -7.85 24.78
CA GLN A 96 29.42 -6.43 25.12
C GLN A 96 28.58 -5.68 24.08
N ASP A 97 27.58 -4.92 24.54
CA ASP A 97 26.75 -4.11 23.66
C ASP A 97 27.36 -2.72 23.41
N SER A 98 27.02 -2.13 22.25
CA SER A 98 27.28 -0.72 21.99
C SER A 98 26.44 0.19 22.90
N PRO A 99 26.89 1.44 23.15
CA PRO A 99 26.07 2.44 23.84
C PRO A 99 24.69 2.57 23.20
N ASN A 100 23.64 2.66 24.01
CA ASN A 100 22.25 2.81 23.57
C ASN A 100 21.69 1.62 22.74
N SER A 101 22.35 0.45 22.80
CA SER A 101 21.84 -0.76 22.14
C SER A 101 20.48 -1.14 22.69
N THR A 102 19.55 -1.45 21.77
CA THR A 102 18.21 -1.93 22.14
C THR A 102 18.15 -3.45 22.29
N SER A 103 19.26 -4.13 22.05
CA SER A 103 19.35 -5.60 22.07
C SER A 103 20.50 -6.07 22.94
N LYS A 104 20.28 -7.16 23.68
CA LYS A 104 21.30 -7.83 24.49
C LYS A 104 21.89 -8.98 23.68
N ALA A 105 23.13 -8.84 23.20
CA ALA A 105 23.80 -9.84 22.38
C ALA A 105 24.48 -10.97 23.18
N TYR A 106 24.37 -12.18 22.66
CA TYR A 106 24.90 -13.43 23.17
C TYR A 106 25.46 -14.28 22.03
N MET A 107 26.35 -15.21 22.35
CA MET A 107 26.92 -16.16 21.40
C MET A 107 27.11 -17.50 22.08
N VAL A 108 26.97 -18.60 21.35
CA VAL A 108 27.41 -19.92 21.82
C VAL A 108 28.88 -20.08 21.48
N HIS A 109 29.72 -20.48 22.43
CA HIS A 109 31.13 -20.73 22.17
C HIS A 109 31.33 -21.65 20.95
N GLY A 110 32.26 -21.29 20.07
CA GLY A 110 32.53 -22.02 18.82
C GLY A 110 31.55 -21.78 17.67
N PHE A 111 30.46 -21.04 17.86
CA PHE A 111 29.55 -20.68 16.76
C PHE A 111 30.08 -19.45 16.01
N LYS A 112 29.81 -19.38 14.70
CA LYS A 112 30.26 -18.30 13.82
C LYS A 112 29.44 -17.01 13.98
N GLY A 113 28.15 -17.16 14.27
CA GLY A 113 27.20 -16.07 14.45
C GLY A 113 26.78 -15.87 15.90
N GLN A 114 25.83 -14.97 16.10
CA GLN A 114 25.35 -14.55 17.43
C GLN A 114 23.82 -14.51 17.46
N PHE A 115 23.26 -14.36 18.64
CA PHE A 115 21.84 -14.07 18.83
C PHE A 115 21.67 -12.95 19.84
N SER A 116 20.54 -12.27 19.79
CA SER A 116 20.28 -11.14 20.66
C SER A 116 18.82 -11.03 21.04
N PHE A 117 18.54 -10.35 22.14
CA PHE A 117 17.19 -10.18 22.65
C PHE A 117 16.78 -8.73 22.71
N ILE A 118 15.63 -8.42 22.12
CA ILE A 118 14.93 -7.15 22.28
C ILE A 118 13.88 -7.36 23.36
N SER A 119 14.24 -7.04 24.62
CA SER A 119 13.43 -7.20 25.82
C SER A 119 12.39 -6.09 25.97
N SER A 120 11.54 -5.91 24.96
CA SER A 120 10.65 -4.76 24.89
C SER A 120 9.57 -4.70 25.97
N MET A 121 9.27 -5.83 26.64
CA MET A 121 8.23 -5.93 27.66
C MET A 121 8.81 -6.23 29.05
N SER A 122 9.81 -7.10 29.16
CA SER A 122 10.33 -7.57 30.45
C SER A 122 11.40 -6.68 31.06
N GLU A 123 12.25 -6.05 30.25
CA GLU A 123 13.38 -5.23 30.71
C GLU A 123 13.63 -4.08 29.74
N HIS A 124 13.10 -2.90 30.06
CA HIS A 124 13.11 -1.74 29.16
C HIS A 124 14.53 -1.18 28.89
N PHE A 125 14.70 -0.58 27.71
CA PHE A 125 15.93 0.10 27.26
C PHE A 125 15.66 1.55 26.83
N CYS A 126 14.52 2.11 27.26
CA CYS A 126 14.02 3.38 26.73
C CYS A 126 14.82 4.60 27.20
N ASP A 127 15.45 4.51 28.37
CA ASP A 127 16.24 5.58 28.99
C ASP A 127 17.49 5.94 28.19
N THR A 128 18.07 4.96 27.51
CA THR A 128 19.21 5.10 26.61
C THR A 128 18.80 5.15 25.13
N CYS A 129 17.52 4.96 24.80
CA CYS A 129 17.07 4.93 23.41
C CYS A 129 17.32 6.27 22.71
N ASN A 130 18.11 6.25 21.63
CA ASN A 130 18.43 7.42 20.80
C ASN A 130 17.71 7.41 19.44
N ARG A 131 16.73 6.53 19.25
CA ARG A 131 16.03 6.35 17.96
C ARG A 131 14.94 7.39 17.73
N LEU A 132 14.94 8.00 16.55
CA LEU A 132 13.83 8.78 15.98
C LEU A 132 13.36 8.12 14.69
N ARG A 133 12.13 8.39 14.28
CA ARG A 133 11.53 7.76 13.10
C ARG A 133 10.77 8.80 12.28
N ILE A 134 10.91 8.71 10.96
CA ILE A 134 10.03 9.40 10.03
C ILE A 134 9.06 8.36 9.48
N THR A 135 7.77 8.67 9.53
CA THR A 135 6.69 7.84 9.00
C THR A 135 6.61 7.98 7.48
N ALA A 136 5.98 7.03 6.78
CA ALA A 136 5.86 7.08 5.32
C ALA A 136 5.06 8.30 4.80
N ASP A 137 4.15 8.83 5.63
CA ASP A 137 3.44 10.08 5.36
C ASP A 137 4.21 11.32 5.83
N GLY A 138 5.47 11.18 6.26
CA GLY A 138 6.38 12.31 6.52
C GLY A 138 6.21 12.99 7.88
N ASN A 139 5.68 12.26 8.87
CA ASN A 139 5.62 12.70 10.26
C ASN A 139 6.83 12.20 11.06
N LEU A 140 7.32 13.01 11.98
CA LEU A 140 8.33 12.64 12.96
C LEU A 140 7.66 11.96 14.17
N LYS A 141 8.18 10.79 14.54
CA LYS A 141 7.89 10.06 15.79
C LYS A 141 9.15 9.93 16.63
N VAL A 142 9.06 10.39 17.88
CA VAL A 142 10.15 10.28 18.87
C VAL A 142 10.12 8.99 19.68
N CYS A 143 9.00 8.25 19.61
CA CYS A 143 8.82 6.94 20.21
C CYS A 143 7.87 6.09 19.35
N LEU A 144 8.12 4.78 19.29
CA LEU A 144 7.26 3.83 18.56
C LEU A 144 5.85 3.74 19.17
N HIS A 145 5.75 3.89 20.49
CA HIS A 145 4.50 3.88 21.26
C HIS A 145 4.01 5.28 21.66
N GLY A 146 4.59 6.33 21.07
CA GLY A 146 4.14 7.70 21.26
C GLY A 146 2.96 8.04 20.36
N ASN A 147 1.95 8.71 20.92
CA ASN A 147 0.80 9.22 20.16
C ASN A 147 1.11 10.55 19.47
N THR A 148 2.15 11.25 19.92
CA THR A 148 2.56 12.54 19.35
C THR A 148 3.32 12.32 18.05
N GLU A 149 2.80 12.91 16.99
CA GLU A 149 3.40 12.96 15.65
C GLU A 149 3.53 14.43 15.25
N VAL A 150 4.62 14.78 14.59
CA VAL A 150 4.84 16.15 14.09
C VAL A 150 5.10 16.09 12.59
N SER A 151 4.27 16.75 11.78
CA SER A 151 4.41 16.72 10.32
C SER A 151 5.58 17.59 9.85
N LEU A 152 6.72 16.96 9.60
CA LEU A 152 7.87 17.62 8.96
C LEU A 152 7.58 17.90 7.49
N ARG A 153 6.88 16.96 6.82
CA ARG A 153 6.46 17.11 5.42
C ARG A 153 5.67 18.39 5.19
N ASP A 154 4.65 18.67 6.00
CA ASP A 154 3.81 19.83 5.78
C ASP A 154 4.58 21.13 6.05
N LYS A 155 5.42 21.15 7.10
CA LYS A 155 6.32 22.27 7.38
C LYS A 155 7.29 22.56 6.23
N MET A 156 7.91 21.52 5.66
CA MET A 156 8.78 21.66 4.49
C MET A 156 7.99 22.16 3.27
N ARG A 157 6.78 21.65 3.05
CA ARG A 157 5.92 22.07 1.92
C ARG A 157 5.39 23.50 2.04
N THR A 158 5.28 24.04 3.26
CA THR A 158 4.98 25.46 3.49
C THR A 158 6.19 26.37 3.39
N GLY A 159 7.38 25.84 3.07
CA GLY A 159 8.60 26.62 2.89
C GLY A 159 9.35 26.94 4.19
N ALA A 160 9.23 26.09 5.22
CA ALA A 160 9.95 26.29 6.48
C ALA A 160 11.48 26.24 6.29
N THR A 161 12.21 27.07 7.04
CA THR A 161 13.68 27.07 7.04
C THR A 161 14.27 25.90 7.84
N ASP A 162 15.56 25.63 7.67
CA ASP A 162 16.26 24.59 8.43
C ASP A 162 16.24 24.88 9.94
N GLU A 163 16.33 26.15 10.35
CA GLU A 163 16.19 26.56 11.75
C GLU A 163 14.81 26.22 12.32
N GLU A 164 13.73 26.52 11.58
CA GLU A 164 12.36 26.21 11.99
C GLU A 164 12.09 24.70 12.07
N LEU A 165 12.67 23.93 11.15
CA LEU A 165 12.62 22.47 11.18
C LEU A 165 13.40 21.92 12.38
N LEU A 166 14.56 22.50 12.69
CA LEU A 166 15.37 22.09 13.83
C LEU A 166 14.67 22.38 15.16
N GLU A 167 14.03 23.54 15.31
CA GLU A 167 13.20 23.87 16.47
C GLU A 167 12.02 22.90 16.61
N CYS A 168 11.38 22.56 15.49
CA CYS A 168 10.30 21.59 15.46
C CYS A 168 10.75 20.21 15.95
N ILE A 169 11.93 19.75 15.50
CA ILE A 169 12.53 18.49 15.95
C ILE A 169 12.89 18.55 17.45
N ARG A 170 13.51 19.64 17.92
CA ARG A 170 13.83 19.85 19.34
C ARG A 170 12.59 19.83 20.21
N TYR A 171 11.53 20.49 19.78
CA TYR A 171 10.24 20.48 20.47
C TYR A 171 9.68 19.06 20.56
N ALA A 172 9.66 18.31 19.45
CA ALA A 172 9.20 16.92 19.46
C ALA A 172 10.05 16.05 20.42
N LEU A 173 11.36 16.23 20.41
CA LEU A 173 12.30 15.54 21.29
C LEU A 173 12.06 15.84 22.77
N SER A 174 11.71 17.08 23.12
CA SER A 174 11.37 17.46 24.50
C SER A 174 10.19 16.67 25.08
N LYS A 175 9.34 16.11 24.21
CA LYS A 175 8.19 15.27 24.60
C LYS A 175 8.55 13.79 24.71
N LYS A 176 9.79 13.40 24.43
CA LYS A 176 10.24 12.01 24.55
C LYS A 176 10.31 11.61 26.03
N LYS A 177 9.50 10.63 26.41
CA LYS A 177 9.49 10.08 27.76
C LYS A 177 10.67 9.15 27.99
N LYS A 178 11.17 9.09 29.24
CA LYS A 178 12.24 8.18 29.68
C LYS A 178 11.88 6.70 29.45
N GLN A 179 10.61 6.35 29.57
CA GLN A 179 10.10 5.01 29.26
C GLN A 179 8.67 5.06 28.71
N HIS A 180 8.27 4.01 28.01
CA HIS A 180 6.88 3.84 27.60
C HIS A 180 5.99 3.50 28.82
N ALA A 181 4.68 3.63 28.67
CA ALA A 181 3.75 3.26 29.72
C ALA A 181 3.83 1.74 30.00
N GLY A 182 3.46 1.31 31.21
CA GLY A 182 3.38 -0.12 31.55
C GLY A 182 2.39 -0.88 30.65
N VAL A 183 2.47 -2.21 30.66
CA VAL A 183 1.75 -3.08 29.72
C VAL A 183 0.24 -2.82 29.68
N GLU A 184 -0.38 -2.61 30.84
CA GLU A 184 -1.82 -2.33 30.97
C GLU A 184 -2.22 -1.04 30.23
N ASN A 185 -1.39 -0.01 30.34
CA ASN A 185 -1.60 1.26 29.66
C ASN A 185 -1.27 1.16 28.15
N LEU A 186 -0.33 0.31 27.75
CA LEU A 186 -0.04 0.10 26.32
C LEU A 186 -1.19 -0.56 25.56
N ILE A 187 -1.94 -1.44 26.23
CA ILE A 187 -3.12 -2.10 25.64
C ILE A 187 -4.26 -1.10 25.44
N SER A 188 -4.45 -0.18 26.38
CA SER A 188 -5.53 0.82 26.34
C SER A 188 -5.19 2.07 25.52
N MET A 189 -3.91 2.34 25.28
CA MET A 189 -3.47 3.50 24.51
C MET A 189 -3.85 3.39 23.02
N THR A 190 -4.53 4.42 22.53
CA THR A 190 -4.79 4.62 21.10
C THR A 190 -3.49 5.01 20.38
N ASN A 191 -2.72 4.03 19.94
CA ASN A 191 -1.54 4.25 19.11
C ASN A 191 -1.83 3.85 17.66
N ARG A 192 -1.41 4.68 16.70
CA ARG A 192 -1.44 4.32 15.27
C ARG A 192 -0.31 3.31 15.03
N PRO A 193 -0.61 2.02 14.81
CA PRO A 193 0.42 1.03 14.53
C PRO A 193 1.12 1.36 13.20
N MET A 194 2.39 1.01 13.08
CA MET A 194 3.17 1.28 11.86
C MET A 194 2.52 0.73 10.58
N ILE A 195 1.73 -0.34 10.69
CA ILE A 195 0.99 -0.93 9.55
C ILE A 195 -0.15 -0.04 9.02
N LYS A 196 -0.65 0.92 9.81
CA LYS A 196 -1.69 1.89 9.42
C LYS A 196 -1.11 3.21 8.91
N ILE A 197 0.22 3.34 8.84
CA ILE A 197 0.92 4.53 8.35
C ILE A 197 0.90 4.51 6.82
N GLY A 198 0.34 5.56 6.21
CA GLY A 198 0.10 5.65 4.77
C GLY A 198 -1.35 5.38 4.33
N ASN A 199 -2.21 4.87 5.23
CA ASN A 199 -3.65 4.81 4.98
C ASN A 199 -4.25 6.18 5.35
N LEU A 200 -4.56 7.01 4.34
CA LEU A 200 -5.26 8.30 4.49
C LEU A 200 -6.69 8.03 4.95
N GLY A 201 -6.89 7.97 6.27
CA GLY A 201 -8.18 7.74 6.90
C GLY A 201 -8.44 8.62 8.12
N SER A 202 -7.69 9.72 8.32
CA SER A 202 -7.96 10.68 9.40
C SER A 202 -8.25 12.05 8.83
N VAL A 203 -9.55 12.34 8.78
CA VAL A 203 -10.24 13.63 8.76
C VAL A 203 -9.33 14.84 9.00
N PHE A 204 -9.20 15.67 7.96
CA PHE A 204 -8.82 17.07 8.08
C PHE A 204 -9.80 17.73 9.06
N ASN A 205 -9.37 18.08 10.26
CA ASN A 205 -10.16 18.92 11.17
C ASN A 205 -9.48 20.28 11.29
N PRO A 206 -9.87 21.28 10.47
CA PRO A 206 -9.25 22.60 10.46
C PRO A 206 -9.69 23.50 11.65
N LYS A 207 -10.44 22.98 12.62
CA LYS A 207 -10.90 23.75 13.78
C LYS A 207 -10.05 23.45 15.01
N LEU A 208 -8.83 23.96 15.05
CA LEU A 208 -8.06 24.21 16.28
C LEU A 208 -6.83 25.00 15.87
N PHE A 209 -6.97 26.32 15.76
CA PHE A 209 -5.96 27.39 15.92
C PHE A 209 -6.56 28.67 15.32
N SER A 210 -7.59 29.22 15.98
CA SER A 210 -8.02 30.60 15.78
C SER A 210 -7.24 31.46 16.76
N LEU A 211 -6.14 32.06 16.30
CA LEU A 211 -5.53 33.21 16.95
C LEU A 211 -5.60 34.37 15.96
N SER A 212 -6.63 35.21 16.10
CA SER A 212 -6.53 36.68 16.00
C SER A 212 -7.93 37.31 16.02
N ASN A 213 -8.26 37.86 17.19
CA ASN A 213 -9.17 38.99 17.31
C ASN A 213 -8.49 40.19 16.65
N ILE A 214 -8.86 40.54 15.41
CA ILE A 214 -8.72 41.90 14.90
C ILE A 214 -9.99 42.23 14.11
N SER A 215 -10.84 43.04 14.75
CA SER A 215 -11.94 43.77 14.12
C SER A 215 -11.38 44.74 13.08
N LEU A 216 -11.98 44.77 11.88
CA LEU A 216 -12.12 46.02 11.12
C LEU A 216 -13.32 45.93 10.18
N HIS A 217 -14.05 47.03 10.18
CA HIS A 217 -15.37 47.29 9.63
C HIS A 217 -15.49 47.22 8.09
N SER A 218 -16.75 47.00 7.67
CA SER A 218 -17.48 47.76 6.63
C SER A 218 -17.77 47.06 5.29
N ARG A 219 -19.08 46.78 5.09
CA ARG A 219 -19.93 47.04 3.90
C ARG A 219 -19.42 46.48 2.55
N ARG A 220 -20.21 45.76 1.74
CA ARG A 220 -21.57 46.08 1.27
C ARG A 220 -22.14 44.88 0.48
N LYS A 221 -23.46 44.70 0.59
CA LYS A 221 -24.33 43.78 -0.15
C LYS A 221 -24.44 44.17 -1.63
N PHE A 222 -24.57 43.20 -2.53
CA PHE A 222 -25.44 43.31 -3.72
C PHE A 222 -26.01 41.92 -4.09
N LEU A 223 -27.33 41.78 -3.87
CA LEU A 223 -28.28 40.92 -4.59
C LEU A 223 -28.41 41.48 -6.05
N VAL A 224 -28.83 40.81 -7.12
CA VAL A 224 -30.12 40.14 -7.46
C VAL A 224 -29.93 39.38 -8.83
N PRO A 225 -30.94 38.82 -9.57
CA PRO A 225 -31.31 37.39 -9.60
C PRO A 225 -31.34 36.70 -11.01
N HIS A 226 -31.66 35.40 -10.97
CA HIS A 226 -32.45 34.56 -11.89
C HIS A 226 -32.98 35.14 -13.21
N LEU A 227 -32.81 34.36 -14.30
CA LEU A 227 -33.88 34.15 -15.30
C LEU A 227 -33.90 32.69 -15.78
N LEU A 228 -35.13 32.21 -15.98
CA LEU A 228 -35.58 30.85 -16.29
C LEU A 228 -35.72 30.59 -17.81
N LEU A 229 -35.88 29.30 -18.14
CA LEU A 229 -36.62 28.70 -19.26
C LEU A 229 -35.99 28.75 -20.68
N HIS A 230 -35.67 27.59 -21.27
CA HIS A 230 -36.67 26.76 -21.96
C HIS A 230 -36.10 25.42 -22.45
N CYS A 231 -36.86 24.37 -22.16
CA CYS A 231 -36.76 23.02 -22.68
C CYS A 231 -37.32 22.97 -24.12
N ARG A 232 -36.62 22.31 -25.05
CA ARG A 232 -37.22 21.70 -26.24
C ARG A 232 -36.51 20.39 -26.58
N MET A 233 -37.23 19.29 -26.29
CA MET A 233 -37.00 17.97 -26.84
C MET A 233 -37.41 17.97 -28.32
N SER A 234 -36.64 17.30 -29.16
CA SER A 234 -37.14 16.65 -30.38
C SER A 234 -36.22 15.50 -30.74
N SER A 235 -36.76 14.30 -30.51
CA SER A 235 -36.24 13.03 -30.99
C SER A 235 -36.41 12.95 -32.51
N THR A 236 -35.40 12.45 -33.21
CA THR A 236 -35.63 11.56 -34.35
C THR A 236 -34.53 10.51 -34.36
N TYR A 237 -34.94 9.30 -33.98
CA TYR A 237 -34.22 8.06 -34.21
C TYR A 237 -34.32 7.74 -35.70
N SER A 238 -33.21 7.39 -36.35
CA SER A 238 -33.23 6.65 -37.61
C SER A 238 -32.03 5.70 -37.63
N ASN A 239 -32.32 4.44 -37.32
CA ASN A 239 -31.42 3.31 -37.55
C ASN A 239 -31.47 2.97 -39.05
N THR A 240 -30.35 3.05 -39.74
CA THR A 240 -30.06 2.17 -40.87
C THR A 240 -28.58 1.81 -40.83
N SER A 241 -28.30 0.52 -40.70
CA SER A 241 -26.98 -0.10 -40.69
C SER A 241 -26.61 -0.50 -42.12
N ASP A 242 -25.58 0.15 -42.67
CA ASP A 242 -24.94 -0.23 -43.94
C ASP A 242 -23.58 -0.90 -43.63
N PRO A 243 -23.35 -2.17 -44.06
CA PRO A 243 -22.17 -2.93 -43.67
C PRO A 243 -20.91 -2.69 -44.54
N ASN A 244 -20.86 -1.65 -45.40
CA ASN A 244 -19.71 -1.39 -46.28
C ASN A 244 -19.17 0.05 -46.20
N GLN A 245 -18.99 0.62 -45.00
CA GLN A 245 -18.16 1.82 -44.86
C GLN A 245 -16.69 1.47 -44.63
N THR A 246 -15.95 1.42 -45.75
CA THR A 246 -14.49 1.58 -45.78
C THR A 246 -14.10 2.82 -44.99
N PHE A 247 -13.26 2.63 -43.96
CA PHE A 247 -12.78 3.68 -43.06
C PHE A 247 -11.81 4.58 -43.82
N THR A 248 -12.31 5.61 -44.50
CA THR A 248 -11.46 6.70 -45.00
C THR A 248 -11.06 7.57 -43.81
N PRO A 249 -9.77 7.78 -43.52
CA PRO A 249 -9.35 8.67 -42.45
C PRO A 249 -9.85 10.08 -42.78
N LYS A 250 -10.75 10.60 -41.96
CA LYS A 250 -11.09 12.03 -41.99
C LYS A 250 -9.83 12.78 -41.56
N GLU A 251 -9.38 13.74 -42.38
CA GLU A 251 -8.28 14.64 -42.02
C GLU A 251 -8.59 15.30 -40.68
N GLU A 252 -7.94 14.85 -39.61
CA GLU A 252 -7.98 15.49 -38.32
C GLU A 252 -7.11 16.74 -38.37
N SER A 253 -7.75 17.90 -38.20
CA SER A 253 -7.07 19.16 -37.90
C SER A 253 -6.02 18.93 -36.81
N LYS A 254 -4.74 19.22 -37.09
CA LYS A 254 -3.58 19.08 -36.18
C LYS A 254 -3.96 19.43 -34.74
N SER A 255 -4.26 18.41 -33.93
CA SER A 255 -4.42 18.60 -32.49
C SER A 255 -3.03 18.66 -31.88
N GLU A 256 -2.75 19.77 -31.21
CA GLU A 256 -1.46 20.00 -30.55
C GLU A 256 -1.19 18.89 -29.52
N LEU A 257 -0.08 18.16 -29.66
CA LEU A 257 0.26 17.04 -28.77
C LEU A 257 0.57 17.58 -27.37
N THR A 258 -0.38 17.49 -26.44
CA THR A 258 -0.30 18.17 -25.13
C THR A 258 0.82 17.67 -24.22
N HIS A 259 1.37 16.47 -24.47
CA HIS A 259 2.44 15.87 -23.67
C HIS A 259 3.85 16.17 -24.20
N LEU A 260 3.98 17.00 -25.23
CA LEU A 260 5.26 17.42 -25.79
C LEU A 260 5.48 18.92 -25.58
N ASP A 261 6.73 19.33 -25.33
CA ASP A 261 7.13 20.73 -25.41
C ASP A 261 7.40 21.17 -26.86
N SER A 262 7.70 22.46 -27.07
CA SER A 262 8.00 23.02 -28.40
C SER A 262 9.24 22.42 -29.08
N MET A 263 10.04 21.64 -28.34
CA MET A 263 11.21 20.90 -28.84
C MET A 263 10.93 19.39 -28.98
N GLY A 264 9.68 18.94 -28.78
CA GLY A 264 9.29 17.54 -28.90
C GLY A 264 9.68 16.67 -27.70
N ARG A 265 10.04 17.26 -26.56
CA ARG A 265 10.39 16.51 -25.33
C ARG A 265 9.16 16.29 -24.47
N ALA A 266 9.13 15.15 -23.78
CA ALA A 266 8.03 14.78 -22.91
C ALA A 266 7.85 15.80 -21.76
N LYS A 267 6.63 16.30 -21.59
CA LYS A 267 6.25 17.25 -20.55
C LYS A 267 4.91 16.83 -19.92
N MET A 268 4.82 16.95 -18.60
CA MET A 268 3.56 16.78 -17.89
C MET A 268 2.68 18.03 -18.09
N VAL A 269 1.41 17.82 -18.45
CA VAL A 269 0.44 18.89 -18.71
C VAL A 269 0.06 19.60 -17.42
N ASP A 270 0.19 20.93 -17.34
CA ASP A 270 -0.30 21.67 -16.17
C ASP A 270 -1.85 21.65 -16.12
N VAL A 271 -2.39 21.19 -15.00
CA VAL A 271 -3.84 21.07 -14.74
C VAL A 271 -4.36 22.05 -13.69
N SER A 272 -3.52 22.93 -13.15
CA SER A 272 -3.84 23.87 -12.06
C SER A 272 -5.02 24.80 -12.37
N ARG A 273 -5.18 25.19 -13.64
CA ARG A 273 -6.24 26.11 -14.10
C ARG A 273 -7.57 25.43 -14.42
N LYS A 274 -7.65 24.11 -14.35
CA LYS A 274 -8.89 23.37 -14.66
C LYS A 274 -9.77 23.32 -13.41
N SER A 275 -11.09 23.40 -13.60
CA SER A 275 -12.04 23.25 -12.50
C SER A 275 -12.03 21.83 -11.95
N ILE A 276 -12.22 21.72 -10.63
CA ILE A 276 -12.47 20.45 -9.96
C ILE A 276 -13.91 20.03 -10.27
N THR A 277 -14.06 18.84 -10.84
CA THR A 277 -15.35 18.23 -11.18
C THR A 277 -15.36 16.78 -10.75
N VAL A 278 -16.57 16.23 -10.54
CA VAL A 278 -16.72 14.77 -10.37
C VAL A 278 -16.45 14.12 -11.71
N ARG A 279 -15.44 13.27 -11.76
CA ARG A 279 -14.98 12.60 -12.98
C ARG A 279 -15.10 11.10 -12.82
N ILE A 280 -15.63 10.47 -13.85
CA ILE A 280 -15.87 9.03 -13.88
C ILE A 280 -15.27 8.49 -15.17
N ALA A 281 -14.62 7.34 -15.10
CA ALA A 281 -14.16 6.59 -16.27
C ALA A 281 -14.48 5.11 -16.08
N THR A 282 -14.92 4.47 -17.16
CA THR A 282 -15.16 3.03 -17.21
C THR A 282 -14.35 2.42 -18.34
N ALA A 283 -13.55 1.41 -18.00
CA ALA A 283 -12.77 0.64 -18.96
C ALA A 283 -13.23 -0.82 -18.96
N GLU A 284 -13.14 -1.44 -20.14
CA GLU A 284 -13.42 -2.85 -20.36
C GLU A 284 -12.14 -3.57 -20.76
N ALA A 285 -11.92 -4.77 -20.21
CA ALA A 285 -10.94 -5.73 -20.69
C ALA A 285 -11.60 -7.09 -20.91
N ILE A 286 -11.22 -7.77 -21.99
CA ILE A 286 -11.69 -9.13 -22.29
C ILE A 286 -10.53 -10.11 -22.13
N VAL A 287 -10.80 -11.24 -21.46
CA VAL A 287 -9.88 -12.38 -21.40
C VAL A 287 -10.54 -13.57 -22.08
N GLN A 288 -9.99 -13.97 -23.21
CA GLN A 288 -10.45 -15.07 -24.03
C GLN A 288 -9.73 -16.36 -23.62
N PHE A 289 -10.50 -17.43 -23.46
CA PHE A 289 -10.01 -18.76 -23.10
C PHE A 289 -10.31 -19.77 -24.20
N THR A 290 -9.60 -20.90 -24.16
CA THR A 290 -10.02 -22.10 -24.87
C THR A 290 -11.19 -22.76 -24.13
N ALA A 291 -12.05 -23.45 -24.87
CA ALA A 291 -13.22 -24.13 -24.29
C ALA A 291 -12.89 -25.07 -23.11
N PRO A 292 -11.82 -25.89 -23.15
CA PRO A 292 -11.47 -26.77 -22.03
C PRO A 292 -11.11 -26.00 -20.76
N VAL A 293 -10.37 -24.89 -20.90
CA VAL A 293 -9.92 -24.08 -19.76
C VAL A 293 -11.10 -23.33 -19.16
N PHE A 294 -11.91 -22.69 -20.00
CA PHE A 294 -13.08 -21.94 -19.56
C PHE A 294 -14.06 -22.82 -18.77
N ASN A 295 -14.40 -23.99 -19.32
CA ASN A 295 -15.35 -24.90 -18.68
C ASN A 295 -14.79 -25.48 -17.37
N ASN A 296 -13.50 -25.81 -17.32
CA ASN A 296 -12.91 -26.38 -16.10
C ASN A 296 -12.81 -25.37 -14.95
N ILE A 297 -12.56 -24.09 -15.24
CA ILE A 297 -12.43 -23.06 -14.22
C ILE A 297 -13.80 -22.52 -13.84
N PHE A 298 -14.51 -21.94 -14.81
CA PHE A 298 -15.63 -21.05 -14.52
C PHE A 298 -16.98 -21.75 -14.43
N MET A 299 -17.13 -22.95 -15.01
CA MET A 299 -18.38 -23.73 -14.92
C MET A 299 -18.43 -24.66 -13.70
N LYS A 300 -17.31 -24.82 -12.97
CA LYS A 300 -17.25 -25.66 -11.76
C LYS A 300 -17.29 -24.85 -10.47
N SER A 301 -16.43 -23.84 -10.32
CA SER A 301 -16.39 -23.02 -9.09
C SER A 301 -15.56 -21.73 -9.16
N ALA A 302 -14.92 -21.41 -10.30
CA ALA A 302 -13.93 -20.32 -10.44
C ALA A 302 -12.75 -20.39 -9.45
N LEU A 303 -12.53 -21.54 -8.82
CA LEU A 303 -11.37 -21.81 -7.98
C LEU A 303 -10.26 -22.49 -8.78
N THR A 304 -9.05 -22.00 -8.58
CA THR A 304 -7.81 -22.64 -9.05
C THR A 304 -7.02 -23.14 -7.83
N PRO A 305 -5.96 -23.96 -8.01
CA PRO A 305 -5.04 -24.27 -6.92
C PRO A 305 -4.40 -23.02 -6.27
N LYS A 306 -4.42 -21.87 -6.96
CA LYS A 306 -3.95 -20.57 -6.46
C LYS A 306 -5.02 -19.79 -5.67
N GLY A 307 -6.27 -20.26 -5.64
CA GLY A 307 -7.40 -19.61 -4.97
C GLY A 307 -8.47 -19.09 -5.93
N ASP A 308 -9.34 -18.22 -5.41
CA ASP A 308 -10.42 -17.56 -6.15
C ASP A 308 -9.85 -16.52 -7.13
N VAL A 309 -10.06 -16.78 -8.42
CA VAL A 309 -9.54 -15.97 -9.53
C VAL A 309 -10.08 -14.54 -9.48
N PHE A 310 -11.38 -14.35 -9.23
CA PHE A 310 -12.01 -13.02 -9.33
C PHE A 310 -11.68 -12.15 -8.13
N SER A 311 -11.63 -12.71 -6.92
CA SER A 311 -11.21 -11.95 -5.73
C SER A 311 -9.78 -11.44 -5.85
N VAL A 312 -8.85 -12.29 -6.32
CA VAL A 312 -7.45 -11.89 -6.51
C VAL A 312 -7.32 -10.83 -7.61
N ALA A 313 -8.01 -11.02 -8.75
CA ALA A 313 -8.02 -10.04 -9.84
C ALA A 313 -8.64 -8.69 -9.43
N LYS A 314 -9.72 -8.70 -8.63
CA LYS A 314 -10.37 -7.49 -8.09
C LYS A 314 -9.40 -6.68 -7.24
N ILE A 315 -8.72 -7.33 -6.29
CA ILE A 315 -7.75 -6.68 -5.41
C ILE A 315 -6.57 -6.13 -6.23
N ALA A 316 -6.05 -6.92 -7.17
CA ALA A 316 -4.93 -6.51 -8.02
C ALA A 316 -5.27 -5.27 -8.87
N GLY A 317 -6.44 -5.25 -9.52
CA GLY A 317 -6.89 -4.09 -10.30
C GLY A 317 -7.11 -2.84 -9.43
N ILE A 318 -7.69 -2.98 -8.22
CA ILE A 318 -7.88 -1.85 -7.28
C ILE A 318 -6.52 -1.29 -6.83
N LEU A 319 -5.52 -2.15 -6.56
CA LEU A 319 -4.18 -1.71 -6.20
C LEU A 319 -3.47 -1.02 -7.37
N ALA A 320 -3.66 -1.52 -8.59
CA ALA A 320 -3.11 -0.94 -9.80
C ALA A 320 -3.68 0.45 -10.08
N ALA A 321 -5.00 0.64 -9.98
CA ALA A 321 -5.65 1.94 -10.14
C ALA A 321 -5.00 3.00 -9.24
N LYS A 322 -4.73 2.66 -7.97
CA LYS A 322 -4.11 3.56 -6.98
C LYS A 322 -2.63 3.88 -7.26
N ARG A 323 -1.96 3.11 -8.13
CA ARG A 323 -0.54 3.27 -8.49
C ARG A 323 -0.34 3.65 -9.96
N THR A 324 -1.39 4.14 -10.62
CA THR A 324 -1.33 4.49 -12.06
C THR A 324 -0.24 5.50 -12.37
N SER A 325 -0.06 6.53 -11.52
CA SER A 325 1.01 7.53 -11.69
C SER A 325 2.42 6.96 -11.54
N ASP A 326 2.58 5.84 -10.83
CA ASP A 326 3.86 5.16 -10.67
C ASP A 326 4.19 4.30 -11.92
N LEU A 327 3.15 3.88 -12.65
CA LEU A 327 3.26 3.02 -13.82
C LEU A 327 3.32 3.81 -15.14
N ILE A 328 2.57 4.91 -15.23
CA ILE A 328 2.49 5.76 -16.43
C ILE A 328 3.18 7.10 -16.13
N PRO A 329 4.42 7.33 -16.60
CA PRO A 329 5.30 8.39 -16.09
C PRO A 329 4.78 9.84 -16.17
N LEU A 330 3.89 10.14 -17.11
CA LEU A 330 3.35 11.50 -17.32
C LEU A 330 1.93 11.68 -16.78
N CYS A 331 1.38 10.67 -16.11
CA CYS A 331 0.11 10.80 -15.39
C CYS A 331 0.30 11.60 -14.10
N HIS A 332 -0.75 12.32 -13.73
CA HIS A 332 -0.79 13.01 -12.44
C HIS A 332 -1.10 12.00 -11.34
N GLN A 333 -0.66 12.28 -10.12
CA GLN A 333 -1.15 11.57 -8.96
C GLN A 333 -2.58 12.06 -8.62
N ILE A 334 -3.56 11.16 -8.69
CA ILE A 334 -4.99 11.51 -8.48
C ILE A 334 -5.53 10.80 -7.23
N PRO A 335 -6.16 11.53 -6.28
CA PRO A 335 -6.86 10.91 -5.15
C PRO A 335 -8.16 10.26 -5.64
N LEU A 336 -8.18 8.92 -5.69
CA LEU A 336 -9.36 8.17 -6.12
C LEU A 336 -10.42 8.15 -5.02
N SER A 337 -11.68 8.42 -5.40
CA SER A 337 -12.83 8.38 -4.49
C SER A 337 -13.51 7.01 -4.50
N HIS A 338 -13.53 6.33 -5.64
CA HIS A 338 -14.09 4.99 -5.77
C HIS A 338 -13.42 4.23 -6.91
N VAL A 339 -13.23 2.93 -6.73
CA VAL A 339 -12.79 1.97 -7.75
C VAL A 339 -13.62 0.71 -7.56
N ASP A 340 -14.34 0.31 -8.60
CA ASP A 340 -15.05 -0.97 -8.63
C ASP A 340 -14.69 -1.75 -9.89
N ILE A 341 -14.64 -3.07 -9.72
CA ILE A 341 -14.27 -4.01 -10.76
C ILE A 341 -15.26 -5.17 -10.72
N ASN A 342 -15.94 -5.38 -11.84
CA ASN A 342 -16.93 -6.44 -12.01
C ASN A 342 -16.50 -7.41 -13.11
N PHE A 343 -16.83 -8.68 -12.93
CA PHE A 343 -16.49 -9.76 -13.84
C PHE A 343 -17.78 -10.40 -14.33
N THR A 344 -17.92 -10.51 -15.64
CA THR A 344 -19.05 -11.19 -16.29
C THR A 344 -18.52 -12.32 -17.16
N LEU A 345 -19.13 -13.49 -17.06
CA LEU A 345 -18.78 -14.64 -17.89
C LEU A 345 -19.63 -14.67 -19.16
N ASN A 346 -18.98 -14.66 -20.32
CA ASN A 346 -19.62 -14.97 -21.59
C ASN A 346 -19.34 -16.43 -21.95
N ALA A 347 -20.29 -17.32 -21.62
CA ALA A 347 -20.14 -18.75 -21.84
C ALA A 347 -20.17 -19.16 -23.32
N ASN A 348 -20.76 -18.35 -24.20
CA ASN A 348 -20.83 -18.61 -25.64
C ASN A 348 -19.47 -18.36 -26.29
N GLU A 349 -18.87 -17.22 -25.96
CA GLU A 349 -17.57 -16.84 -26.50
C GLU A 349 -16.39 -17.34 -25.66
N LYS A 350 -16.64 -17.98 -24.50
CA LYS A 350 -15.59 -18.47 -23.58
C LYS A 350 -14.69 -17.34 -23.08
N GLN A 351 -15.30 -16.24 -22.67
CA GLN A 351 -14.61 -15.03 -22.23
C GLN A 351 -14.98 -14.63 -20.81
N VAL A 352 -14.04 -13.97 -20.13
CA VAL A 352 -14.31 -13.14 -18.97
C VAL A 352 -14.27 -11.69 -19.41
N ILE A 353 -15.38 -10.97 -19.23
CA ILE A 353 -15.49 -9.54 -19.45
C ILE A 353 -15.25 -8.83 -18.11
N ILE A 354 -14.28 -7.93 -18.08
CA ILE A 354 -13.88 -7.16 -16.90
C ILE A 354 -14.32 -5.71 -17.11
N LEU A 355 -15.15 -5.19 -16.22
CA LEU A 355 -15.57 -3.79 -16.21
C LEU A 355 -14.99 -3.08 -15.00
N CYS A 356 -14.15 -2.08 -15.23
CA CYS A 356 -13.51 -1.27 -14.20
C CYS A 356 -14.05 0.16 -14.23
N GLN A 357 -14.76 0.57 -13.19
CA GLN A 357 -15.24 1.94 -13.02
C GLN A 357 -14.39 2.66 -11.95
N VAL A 358 -13.91 3.85 -12.28
CA VAL A 358 -13.12 4.70 -11.39
C VAL A 358 -13.76 6.08 -11.29
N LYS A 359 -13.83 6.61 -10.07
CA LYS A 359 -14.39 7.94 -9.78
C LYS A 359 -13.44 8.77 -8.92
N THR A 360 -13.38 10.06 -9.22
CA THR A 360 -12.68 11.06 -8.40
C THR A 360 -13.41 12.41 -8.44
N SER A 361 -13.02 13.32 -7.56
CA SER A 361 -13.30 14.75 -7.67
C SER A 361 -11.98 15.49 -7.85
N HIS A 362 -11.60 15.79 -9.10
CA HIS A 362 -10.29 16.37 -9.41
C HIS A 362 -10.30 17.23 -10.68
N THR A 363 -9.17 17.89 -10.96
CA THR A 363 -8.95 18.75 -12.14
C THR A 363 -8.59 17.98 -13.42
N THR A 364 -8.29 16.68 -13.32
CA THR A 364 -7.90 15.82 -14.43
C THR A 364 -8.68 14.51 -14.43
N GLY A 365 -8.84 13.90 -15.61
CA GLY A 365 -9.59 12.66 -15.81
C GLY A 365 -8.91 11.43 -15.21
N VAL A 366 -9.68 10.35 -15.09
CA VAL A 366 -9.28 9.06 -14.50
C VAL A 366 -9.33 7.90 -15.51
N GLU A 367 -9.21 8.21 -16.80
CA GLU A 367 -9.22 7.21 -17.87
C GLU A 367 -8.11 6.18 -17.69
N MET A 368 -6.92 6.65 -17.29
CA MET A 368 -5.74 5.80 -17.14
C MET A 368 -5.86 4.87 -15.94
N GLU A 369 -6.45 5.33 -14.83
CA GLU A 369 -6.69 4.51 -13.66
C GLU A 369 -7.68 3.37 -13.97
N ALA A 370 -8.71 3.63 -14.77
CA ALA A 370 -9.65 2.59 -15.21
C ALA A 370 -8.96 1.58 -16.15
N LEU A 371 -8.21 2.06 -17.15
CA LEU A 371 -7.49 1.19 -18.11
C LEU A 371 -6.42 0.33 -17.45
N VAL A 372 -5.64 0.92 -16.53
CA VAL A 372 -4.60 0.21 -15.77
C VAL A 372 -5.24 -0.84 -14.85
N ALA A 373 -6.36 -0.51 -14.19
CA ALA A 373 -7.10 -1.49 -13.38
C ALA A 373 -7.54 -2.69 -14.21
N ALA A 374 -8.15 -2.46 -15.38
CA ALA A 374 -8.64 -3.50 -16.28
C ALA A 374 -7.48 -4.37 -16.83
N SER A 375 -6.36 -3.73 -17.16
CA SER A 375 -5.14 -4.41 -17.65
C SER A 375 -4.52 -5.30 -16.59
N ILE A 376 -4.38 -4.83 -15.35
CA ILE A 376 -3.79 -5.64 -14.28
C ILE A 376 -4.76 -6.73 -13.81
N ALA A 377 -6.08 -6.47 -13.79
CA ALA A 377 -7.07 -7.51 -13.49
C ALA A 377 -7.01 -8.65 -14.54
N SER A 378 -6.92 -8.32 -15.83
CA SER A 378 -6.78 -9.33 -16.90
C SER A 378 -5.46 -10.10 -16.84
N LEU A 379 -4.33 -9.42 -16.59
CA LEU A 379 -3.03 -10.07 -16.36
C LEU A 379 -3.04 -10.98 -15.14
N THR A 380 -3.76 -10.59 -14.08
CA THR A 380 -3.92 -11.41 -12.87
C THR A 380 -4.73 -12.66 -13.17
N ILE A 381 -5.83 -12.55 -13.92
CA ILE A 381 -6.60 -13.71 -14.39
C ILE A 381 -5.71 -14.63 -15.22
N TYR A 382 -4.90 -14.08 -16.13
CA TYR A 382 -3.94 -14.87 -16.90
C TYR A 382 -2.97 -15.61 -15.97
N ASP A 383 -2.34 -14.94 -15.00
CA ASP A 383 -1.41 -15.62 -14.07
C ASP A 383 -2.08 -16.73 -13.27
N MET A 384 -3.33 -16.52 -12.84
CA MET A 384 -4.10 -17.52 -12.09
C MET A 384 -4.41 -18.76 -12.95
N CYS A 385 -4.53 -18.60 -14.26
CA CYS A 385 -4.97 -19.62 -15.20
C CYS A 385 -3.86 -20.20 -16.10
N LYS A 386 -2.68 -19.57 -16.20
CA LYS A 386 -1.61 -19.93 -17.16
C LYS A 386 -1.05 -21.34 -17.00
N ALA A 387 -1.24 -21.98 -15.84
CA ALA A 387 -0.84 -23.36 -15.62
C ALA A 387 -1.70 -24.35 -16.42
N MET A 388 -2.90 -23.94 -16.86
CA MET A 388 -3.84 -24.78 -17.59
C MET A 388 -3.71 -24.60 -19.12
N SER A 389 -3.44 -23.38 -19.57
CA SER A 389 -3.09 -23.11 -20.97
C SER A 389 -2.32 -21.79 -21.10
N HIS A 390 -1.43 -21.76 -22.07
CA HIS A 390 -0.72 -20.55 -22.51
C HIS A 390 -1.42 -19.85 -23.68
N GLU A 391 -2.53 -20.40 -24.18
CA GLU A 391 -3.31 -19.85 -25.30
C GLU A 391 -4.38 -18.83 -24.85
N ILE A 392 -4.32 -18.37 -23.60
CA ILE A 392 -5.22 -17.35 -23.07
C ILE A 392 -4.87 -16.01 -23.74
N ILE A 393 -5.85 -15.33 -24.30
CA ILE A 393 -5.64 -14.04 -24.98
C ILE A 393 -6.24 -12.93 -24.12
N ILE A 394 -5.45 -11.89 -23.84
CA ILE A 394 -5.94 -10.66 -23.22
C ILE A 394 -6.19 -9.65 -24.33
N GLY A 395 -7.43 -9.20 -24.46
CA GLY A 395 -7.80 -8.14 -25.38
C GLY A 395 -9.22 -8.30 -25.91
N PRO A 396 -9.85 -7.18 -26.32
CA PRO A 396 -9.36 -5.81 -26.23
C PRO A 396 -9.33 -5.26 -24.79
N VAL A 397 -8.51 -4.23 -24.56
CA VAL A 397 -8.61 -3.33 -23.39
C VAL A 397 -8.96 -1.94 -23.91
N ARG A 398 -10.10 -1.38 -23.51
CA ARG A 398 -10.63 -0.14 -24.08
C ARG A 398 -11.39 0.69 -23.06
N LEU A 399 -11.41 2.01 -23.28
CA LEU A 399 -12.27 2.92 -22.54
C LEU A 399 -13.67 2.88 -23.15
N ILE A 400 -14.69 2.57 -22.35
CA ILE A 400 -16.09 2.49 -22.80
C ILE A 400 -16.92 3.70 -22.36
N GLY A 401 -16.46 4.42 -21.32
CA GLY A 401 -17.19 5.53 -20.73
C GLY A 401 -16.27 6.53 -20.06
N LYS A 402 -16.52 7.84 -20.21
CA LYS A 402 -16.03 8.88 -19.29
C LYS A 402 -16.99 10.06 -19.19
N SER A 403 -17.01 10.68 -18.02
CA SER A 403 -17.80 11.89 -17.78
C SER A 403 -17.10 12.88 -16.83
N GLY A 404 -17.58 14.12 -16.84
CA GLY A 404 -17.14 15.20 -15.95
C GLY A 404 -15.87 15.91 -16.41
N GLY A 405 -15.39 15.61 -17.61
CA GLY A 405 -14.27 16.29 -18.24
C GLY A 405 -14.69 17.43 -19.16
N LYS A 406 -13.76 17.87 -20.02
CA LYS A 406 -14.12 18.75 -21.15
C LYS A 406 -14.93 18.03 -22.23
N ARG A 407 -14.76 16.71 -22.30
CA ARG A 407 -15.40 15.81 -23.27
C ARG A 407 -15.83 14.56 -22.55
N ASP A 408 -17.09 14.20 -22.73
CA ASP A 408 -17.66 12.96 -22.27
C ASP A 408 -17.68 11.97 -23.43
N LEU A 409 -17.60 10.68 -23.12
CA LEU A 409 -17.57 9.61 -24.13
C LEU A 409 -18.30 8.40 -23.60
N GLY A 410 -19.17 7.79 -24.41
CA GLY A 410 -19.85 6.54 -24.11
C GLY A 410 -20.68 6.54 -22.82
N HIS A 411 -21.01 5.35 -22.32
CA HIS A 411 -21.82 5.18 -21.12
C HIS A 411 -20.93 4.86 -19.92
N THR A 412 -21.04 5.65 -18.85
CA THR A 412 -20.22 5.46 -17.64
C THR A 412 -20.77 4.43 -16.66
N GLY A 413 -21.91 3.78 -16.95
CA GLY A 413 -22.52 2.79 -16.06
C GLY A 413 -23.02 3.39 -14.75
N VAL A 414 -23.42 4.67 -14.78
CA VAL A 414 -24.00 5.39 -13.64
C VAL A 414 -25.48 5.59 -13.96
N GLU A 415 -26.32 4.70 -13.45
CA GLU A 415 -27.70 5.01 -13.09
C GLU A 415 -27.75 5.38 -11.61
#